data_AF-A0A6V7JR23-F1
#
_entry.id   AF-A0A6V7JR23-F1
#
_cell.length_a   1.000
_cell.length_b   1.000
_cell.length_c   1.000
_cell.angle_alpha   90.00
_cell.angle_beta   90.00
_cell.angle_gamma   90.00
#
_symmetry.space_group_name_H-M   'P 1'
#
loop_
_entity.id
_entity.type
_entity.pdbx_description
1 polymer ?
#
loop_
_entity_poly.entity_id
_entity_poly.type
_entity_poly.pdbx_seq_one_letter_code
_entity_poly.pdbx_strand_id
1 'polypeptide(L)' 'YLGSTDVDQPKGIEVVKDAICKLKFNQQLRKSEGTKIPKVELTISIDGVAIQEPKTKTTPK' A
#
# COMPACT_ATOMS: atom_id res chain seq x y z
N TYR A 1 -0.47 -0.15 -4.27
CA TYR A 1 -0.29 -0.12 -2.80
C TYR A 1 -1.12 1.02 -2.23
N LEU A 2 -2.02 0.77 -1.25
CA LEU A 2 -2.86 1.83 -0.66
C LEU A 2 -2.07 2.76 0.28
N GLY A 3 -1.00 2.23 0.89
CA GLY A 3 -0.22 2.90 1.92
C GLY A 3 -0.05 2.01 3.16
N SER A 4 0.72 2.50 4.11
CA SER A 4 0.81 1.99 5.48
C SER A 4 0.23 3.03 6.43
N THR A 5 -0.23 2.56 7.59
CA THR A 5 -0.61 3.41 8.72
C THR A 5 -0.11 2.72 9.97
N ASP A 6 0.36 3.51 10.92
CA ASP A 6 0.69 2.99 12.25
C ASP A 6 -0.58 2.52 12.96
N VAL A 7 -0.43 1.48 13.77
CA VAL A 7 -1.50 0.86 14.55
C VAL A 7 -1.00 0.58 15.95
N ASP A 8 -1.90 0.68 16.93
CA ASP A 8 -1.54 0.51 18.34
C ASP A 8 -1.36 -0.96 18.75
N GLN A 9 -1.98 -1.89 18.02
CA GLN A 9 -1.93 -3.32 18.32
C GLN A 9 -1.42 -4.14 17.15
N PRO A 10 -0.62 -5.19 17.41
CA PRO A 10 -0.08 -6.06 16.36
C PRO A 10 -1.15 -6.97 15.73
N LYS A 11 -2.31 -7.13 16.37
CA LYS A 11 -3.40 -8.01 15.92
C LYS A 11 -4.75 -7.48 16.39
N GLY A 12 -5.81 -7.90 15.68
CA GLY A 12 -7.19 -7.57 16.03
C GLY A 12 -7.98 -7.12 14.81
N ILE A 13 -9.16 -7.70 14.60
CA ILE A 13 -9.98 -7.38 13.41
C ILE A 13 -10.45 -5.93 13.41
N GLU A 14 -10.68 -5.36 14.59
CA GLU A 14 -11.12 -3.98 14.76
C GLU A 14 -10.01 -3.00 14.36
N VAL A 15 -8.79 -3.25 14.81
CA VAL A 15 -7.59 -2.46 14.45
C VAL A 15 -7.36 -2.50 12.93
N VAL A 16 -7.47 -3.69 12.33
CA VAL A 16 -7.32 -3.85 10.87
C VAL A 16 -8.42 -3.11 10.10
N LYS A 17 -9.68 -3.17 10.56
CA LYS A 17 -10.81 -2.45 9.93
C LYS A 17 -10.62 -0.93 10.00
N ASP A 18 -10.22 -0.41 11.14
CA ASP A 18 -9.97 1.02 11.32
C ASP A 18 -8.81 1.50 10.44
N ALA A 19 -7.71 0.75 10.38
CA ALA A 19 -6.58 1.03 9.50
C ALA A 19 -6.99 1.05 8.02
N ILE A 20 -7.79 0.08 7.57
CA ILE A 20 -8.31 0.04 6.20
C ILE A 20 -9.23 1.24 5.93
N CYS A 21 -10.08 1.61 6.88
CA CYS A 21 -10.99 2.75 6.75
C CYS A 21 -10.19 4.04 6.52
N LYS A 22 -9.19 4.32 7.36
CA LYS A 22 -8.27 5.46 7.23
C LYS A 22 -7.55 5.48 5.88
N LEU A 23 -7.00 4.34 5.45
CA LEU A 23 -6.30 4.24 4.17
C LEU A 23 -7.22 4.47 2.96
N LYS A 24 -8.47 3.98 3.01
CA LYS A 24 -9.47 4.22 1.95
C LYS A 24 -9.90 5.69 1.88
N PHE A 25 -10.07 6.34 3.02
CA PHE A 25 -10.39 7.75 3.08
C PHE A 25 -9.27 8.61 2.47
N ASN A 26 -8.02 8.37 2.90
CA ASN A 26 -6.85 9.04 2.33
C ASN A 26 -6.69 8.75 0.83
N GLN A 27 -7.03 7.55 0.36
CA GLN A 27 -7.05 7.23 -1.07
C GLN A 27 -8.09 8.09 -1.82
N GLN A 28 -9.30 8.23 -1.29
CA GLN A 28 -10.33 9.06 -1.95
C GLN A 28 -9.88 10.52 -2.04
N LEU A 29 -9.28 11.05 -0.98
CA LEU A 29 -8.73 12.41 -0.99
C LEU A 29 -7.65 12.57 -2.06
N ARG A 30 -6.64 11.68 -2.06
CA ARG A 30 -5.56 11.67 -3.07
C ARG A 30 -6.09 11.50 -4.50
N LYS A 31 -7.13 10.69 -4.67
CA LYS A 31 -7.79 10.50 -5.98
C LYS A 31 -8.47 11.78 -6.44
N SER A 32 -9.14 12.50 -5.54
CA SER A 32 -9.74 13.82 -5.83
C SER A 32 -8.68 14.87 -6.19
N GLU A 33 -7.49 14.78 -5.61
CA GLU A 33 -6.32 15.61 -5.95
C GLU A 33 -5.63 15.18 -7.27
N GLY A 34 -6.17 14.18 -7.97
CA GLY A 34 -5.64 13.68 -9.24
C GLY A 34 -4.50 12.67 -9.12
N THR A 35 -4.12 12.28 -7.90
CA THR A 35 -3.07 11.29 -7.66
C THR A 35 -3.60 9.88 -7.86
N LYS A 36 -2.96 9.11 -8.76
CA LYS A 36 -3.29 7.69 -9.00
C LYS A 36 -2.54 6.79 -8.03
N ILE A 37 -3.14 5.63 -7.73
CA ILE A 37 -2.52 4.61 -6.89
C ILE A 37 -1.33 4.00 -7.66
N PRO A 38 -0.13 3.96 -7.07
CA PRO A 38 1.00 3.30 -7.71
C PRO A 38 0.72 1.81 -7.84
N LYS A 39 0.98 1.28 -9.04
CA LYS A 39 1.15 -0.16 -9.25
C LYS A 39 2.36 -0.59 -8.44
N VAL A 40 2.33 -1.79 -7.87
CA VAL A 40 3.46 -2.40 -7.15
C VAL A 40 3.50 -3.88 -7.46
N GLU A 41 4.67 -4.47 -7.38
CA GLU A 41 4.87 -5.92 -7.42
C GLU A 41 4.99 -6.45 -5.99
N LEU A 42 4.29 -7.55 -5.70
CA LEU A 42 4.31 -8.19 -4.38
C LEU A 42 4.99 -9.56 -4.51
N THR A 43 6.11 -9.74 -3.83
CA THR A 43 6.80 -11.02 -3.73
C THR A 43 6.49 -11.65 -2.37
N ILE A 44 5.99 -12.88 -2.38
CA ILE A 44 5.68 -13.66 -1.18
C ILE A 44 6.64 -14.85 -1.15
N SER A 45 7.46 -14.96 -0.09
CA SER A 45 8.40 -16.06 0.13
C SER A 45 8.31 -16.60 1.56
N ILE A 46 9.04 -17.67 1.84
CA ILE A 46 9.15 -18.22 3.22
C ILE A 46 9.84 -17.24 4.18
N ASP A 47 10.70 -16.37 3.66
CA ASP A 47 11.43 -15.39 4.46
C ASP A 47 10.57 -14.15 4.76
N GLY A 48 9.52 -13.90 3.99
CA GLY A 48 8.58 -12.81 4.25
C GLY A 48 7.88 -12.27 3.01
N VAL A 49 7.48 -11.00 3.09
CA VAL A 49 6.74 -10.28 2.05
C VAL A 49 7.51 -9.04 1.64
N ALA A 50 7.81 -8.92 0.34
CA ALA A 50 8.46 -7.75 -0.23
C ALA A 50 7.50 -7.01 -1.15
N ILE A 51 7.42 -5.68 -1.00
CA ILE A 51 6.70 -4.78 -1.89
C ILE A 51 7.74 -4.04 -2.71
N GLN A 52 7.68 -4.19 -4.03
CA GLN A 52 8.60 -3.55 -4.97
C GLN A 52 7.84 -2.60 -5.88
N GLU A 53 8.48 -1.49 -6.25
CA GLU A 53 7.95 -0.68 -7.34
C GLU A 53 8.05 -1.49 -8.65
N PRO A 54 7.03 -1.46 -9.52
CA PRO A 54 7.10 -2.11 -10.81
C PRO A 54 8.16 -1.35 -11.58
N LYS A 55 9.33 -1.97 -11.76
CA LYS A 55 10.47 -1.38 -12.46
C LYS A 55 9.99 -0.58 -13.66
N THR A 56 10.37 0.68 -13.72
CA THR A 56 10.37 1.42 -14.98
C THR A 56 11.17 0.58 -15.98
N LYS A 57 10.52 0.13 -17.07
CA LYS A 57 11.24 -0.31 -18.27
C LYS A 57 11.89 0.92 -18.91
N THR A 58 12.86 1.54 -18.25
CA THR A 58 13.86 2.34 -18.92
C THR A 58 15.00 1.40 -19.25
N THR A 59 14.90 0.82 -20.44
CA THR A 59 16.05 0.29 -21.18
C THR A 59 17.15 1.35 -21.11
N PRO A 60 18.31 1.09 -20.48
CA PRO A 60 19.47 1.91 -20.72
C PRO A 60 19.81 1.75 -22.19
N LYS A 61 19.85 2.88 -22.89
CA LYS A 61 20.28 2.98 -24.28
C LYS A 61 21.80 2.80 -24.35
#